data_AF-A0A3D0H8E2-F1
#
_entry.id   AF-A0A3D0H8E2-F1
#
_cell.length_a   1.000
_cell.length_b   1.000
_cell.length_c   1.000
_cell.angle_alpha   90.00
_cell.angle_beta   90.00
_cell.angle_gamma   90.00
#
_symmetry.space_group_name_H-M   'P 1'
#
loop_
_entity.id
_entity.type
_entity.pdbx_description
1 polymer ?
#
loop_
_entity_poly.entity_id
_entity_poly.type
_entity_poly.pdbx_seq_one_letter_code
_entity_poly.pdbx_strand_id
1 'polypeptide(L)'
;MERGSSLTGLEENMKSTVQIRIDGKTVEAPAGSTILDVAKSEGIHIPVLCYSPLLRPLENCRLCVVAVAGENQYKAACSTVVTEDMDITTNSDELFQTRKLLLELLLDTHYGDCVAPCTATCPANVDIQGYLGYIRKGEYEEAVKCIKKNIPMPLTIGRVCPHPCESACRRHLVEEAVNINHCKRFVADYEMGKGNKVLPQVPAESGKRVAIIGGGPAGLSLAFYLRSMGHGCTIFDSKDKLGGMLRYGIPEYRLPKATLDWEIDGILSLGVEVKYEQRWGRDFKLEDLKNQGFDAIFLGIGAWASNKLGVEGEGLDGVWGGIDFLDLVASGKPPKLGKHVVIIGGGNTAIDAARTALRLGVPKVTILYRR
;
A
#
# COMPACT_ATOMS: atom_id res chain seq x y z
N MET A 1 18.20 -47.83 12.39
CA MET A 1 18.08 -48.73 11.23
C MET A 1 18.40 -47.92 10.00
N GLU A 2 19.60 -48.16 9.49
CA GLU A 2 20.14 -47.58 8.26
C GLU A 2 19.22 -47.88 7.08
N ARG A 3 18.92 -46.84 6.29
CA ARG A 3 18.86 -46.95 4.84
C ARG A 3 19.53 -45.71 4.25
N GLY A 4 20.85 -45.76 4.23
CA GLY A 4 21.58 -45.11 3.16
C GLY A 4 21.33 -45.92 1.88
N SER A 5 20.83 -45.25 0.85
CA SER A 5 20.95 -45.73 -0.53
C SER A 5 21.05 -44.52 -1.46
N SER A 6 22.28 -44.22 -1.84
CA SER A 6 22.71 -43.59 -3.10
C SER A 6 21.98 -42.33 -3.55
N LEU A 7 22.45 -41.18 -3.07
CA LEU A 7 22.32 -39.87 -3.73
C LEU A 7 23.28 -39.70 -4.93
N THR A 8 23.88 -40.79 -5.43
CA THR A 8 24.90 -40.79 -6.50
C THR A 8 24.35 -41.14 -7.88
N GLY A 9 23.04 -41.04 -8.11
CA GLY A 9 22.38 -41.42 -9.37
C GLY A 9 21.54 -40.33 -10.04
N LEU A 10 21.57 -39.09 -9.54
CA LEU A 10 20.75 -37.98 -10.06
C LEU A 10 21.56 -36.88 -10.77
N GLU A 11 22.87 -36.98 -10.83
CA GLU A 11 23.74 -35.96 -11.44
C GLU A 11 24.22 -36.29 -12.86
N GLU A 12 23.93 -37.49 -13.39
CA GLU A 12 24.45 -37.94 -14.71
C GLU A 12 23.52 -37.70 -15.91
N ASN A 13 22.32 -37.13 -15.75
CA ASN A 13 21.37 -36.99 -16.87
C ASN A 13 21.23 -35.57 -17.44
N MET A 14 22.16 -34.66 -17.16
CA MET A 14 21.92 -33.21 -17.24
C MET A 14 22.63 -32.45 -18.37
N LYS A 15 22.80 -33.07 -19.56
CA LYS A 15 23.12 -32.37 -20.83
C LYS A 15 22.58 -33.07 -22.07
N SER A 16 21.33 -33.53 -22.07
CA SER A 16 20.63 -33.74 -23.34
C SER A 16 20.01 -32.42 -23.76
N THR A 17 20.53 -31.84 -24.84
CA THR A 17 19.81 -30.82 -25.60
C THR A 17 18.94 -31.52 -26.63
N VAL A 18 17.81 -30.92 -26.95
CA VAL A 18 16.96 -31.35 -28.07
C VAL A 18 16.92 -30.26 -29.12
N GLN A 19 16.91 -30.65 -30.39
CA GLN A 19 16.77 -29.70 -31.49
C GLN A 19 15.29 -29.58 -31.88
N ILE A 20 14.79 -28.35 -31.91
CA ILE A 20 13.41 -28.03 -32.30
C ILE A 20 13.39 -26.89 -33.33
N ARG A 21 12.23 -26.66 -33.95
CA ARG A 21 11.99 -25.53 -34.83
C ARG A 21 10.84 -24.67 -34.28
N ILE A 22 11.07 -23.37 -34.13
CA ILE A 22 10.02 -22.40 -33.74
C ILE A 22 9.94 -21.32 -34.81
N ASP A 23 8.77 -21.18 -35.45
CA ASP A 23 8.51 -20.22 -36.53
C ASP A 23 9.57 -20.28 -37.64
N GLY A 24 10.02 -21.48 -37.98
CA GLY A 24 11.04 -21.75 -39.00
C GLY A 24 12.49 -21.61 -38.51
N LYS A 25 12.75 -21.12 -37.30
CA LYS A 25 14.09 -21.02 -36.70
C LYS A 25 14.43 -22.29 -35.93
N THR A 26 15.58 -22.90 -36.24
CA THR A 26 16.12 -24.03 -35.45
C THR A 26 16.69 -23.53 -34.12
N VAL A 27 16.31 -24.17 -33.02
CA VAL A 27 16.68 -23.81 -31.65
C VAL A 27 17.14 -25.07 -30.92
N GLU A 28 18.26 -24.97 -30.19
CA GLU A 28 18.67 -26.00 -29.23
C GLU A 28 18.11 -25.67 -27.85
N ALA A 29 17.37 -26.60 -27.27
CA ALA A 29 16.71 -26.43 -25.98
C ALA A 29 17.19 -27.47 -24.97
N PRO A 30 17.35 -27.11 -23.68
CA PRO A 30 17.58 -28.10 -22.63
C PRO A 30 16.39 -29.07 -22.55
N ALA A 31 16.65 -30.38 -22.56
CA ALA A 31 15.60 -31.39 -22.40
C ALA A 31 14.81 -31.16 -21.10
N GLY A 32 13.49 -31.31 -21.17
CA GLY A 32 12.58 -31.05 -20.05
C GLY A 32 12.05 -29.62 -19.94
N SER A 33 12.56 -28.69 -20.76
CA SER A 33 12.02 -27.33 -20.85
C SER A 33 10.63 -27.33 -21.49
N THR A 34 9.77 -26.38 -21.11
CA THR A 34 8.50 -26.19 -21.83
C THR A 34 8.69 -25.35 -23.09
N ILE A 35 7.79 -25.44 -24.06
CA ILE A 35 7.80 -24.59 -25.27
C ILE A 35 7.87 -23.10 -24.88
N LEU A 36 7.15 -22.70 -23.82
CA LEU A 36 7.14 -21.32 -23.34
C LEU A 36 8.49 -20.88 -22.78
N ASP A 37 9.21 -21.76 -22.08
CA ASP A 37 10.52 -21.44 -21.52
C ASP A 37 11.55 -21.24 -22.64
N VAL A 38 11.51 -22.11 -23.66
CA VAL A 38 12.39 -22.01 -24.83
C VAL A 38 12.05 -20.77 -25.68
N ALA A 39 10.77 -20.49 -25.90
CA ALA A 39 10.35 -19.28 -26.62
C ALA A 39 10.87 -18.02 -25.92
N LYS A 40 10.81 -17.96 -24.58
CA LYS A 40 11.34 -16.83 -23.79
C LYS A 40 12.86 -16.68 -23.92
N SER A 41 13.63 -17.76 -23.89
CA SER A 41 15.09 -17.67 -24.04
C SER A 41 15.50 -17.15 -25.41
N GLU A 42 14.68 -17.42 -26.43
CA GLU A 42 14.89 -16.97 -27.82
C GLU A 42 14.27 -15.60 -28.13
N GLY A 43 13.64 -14.93 -27.15
CA GLY A 43 12.98 -13.64 -27.35
C GLY A 43 11.67 -13.72 -28.16
N ILE A 44 11.09 -14.91 -28.31
CA ILE A 44 9.81 -15.14 -29.00
C ILE A 44 8.66 -14.92 -28.01
N HIS A 45 7.76 -14.00 -28.35
CA HIS A 45 6.64 -13.67 -27.48
C HIS A 45 5.45 -14.63 -27.69
N ILE A 46 5.13 -15.40 -26.65
CA ILE A 46 3.89 -16.19 -26.57
C ILE A 46 3.01 -15.59 -25.45
N PRO A 47 1.76 -15.18 -25.75
CA PRO A 47 0.90 -14.57 -24.74
C PRO A 47 0.50 -15.57 -23.66
N VAL A 48 0.53 -15.13 -22.40
CA VAL A 48 0.14 -15.91 -21.23
C VAL A 48 -0.67 -15.04 -20.28
N LEU A 49 -1.74 -15.60 -19.69
CA LEU A 49 -2.53 -14.92 -18.66
C LEU A 49 -2.44 -15.62 -17.29
N CYS A 50 -2.53 -16.95 -17.26
CA CYS A 50 -2.52 -17.72 -16.01
C CYS A 50 -1.16 -18.34 -15.65
N TYR A 51 -0.10 -18.09 -16.42
CA TYR A 51 1.24 -18.64 -16.13
C TYR A 51 1.96 -17.78 -15.09
N SER A 52 2.57 -18.44 -14.12
CA SER A 52 3.51 -17.83 -13.18
C SER A 52 4.66 -18.81 -12.94
N PRO A 53 5.93 -18.36 -12.95
CA PRO A 53 7.07 -19.22 -12.65
C PRO A 53 7.06 -19.76 -11.21
N LEU A 54 6.20 -19.19 -10.35
CA LEU A 54 6.04 -19.59 -8.96
C LEU A 54 5.00 -20.70 -8.75
N LEU A 55 4.26 -21.09 -9.80
CA LEU A 55 3.14 -22.01 -9.71
C LEU A 55 3.26 -23.11 -10.77
N ARG A 56 2.68 -24.29 -10.50
CA ARG A 56 2.54 -25.34 -11.51
C ARG A 56 1.62 -24.84 -12.64
N PRO A 57 1.97 -25.05 -13.93
CA PRO A 57 1.09 -24.73 -15.05
C PRO A 57 -0.24 -25.48 -14.95
N LEU A 58 -1.36 -24.77 -15.04
CA LEU A 58 -2.71 -25.34 -14.96
C LEU A 58 -3.43 -25.39 -16.32
N GLU A 59 -2.85 -24.81 -17.37
CA GLU A 59 -3.41 -24.74 -18.74
C GLU A 59 -4.77 -24.03 -18.90
N ASN A 60 -5.35 -23.50 -17.82
CA ASN A 60 -6.72 -22.98 -17.80
C ASN A 60 -7.00 -21.84 -18.79
N CYS A 61 -6.10 -20.86 -18.94
CA CYS A 61 -6.38 -19.69 -19.80
C CYS A 61 -6.25 -19.98 -21.29
N ARG A 62 -5.48 -21.01 -21.67
CA ARG A 62 -5.18 -21.40 -23.06
C ARG A 62 -4.68 -20.28 -24.00
N LEU A 63 -4.34 -19.08 -23.53
CA LEU A 63 -3.81 -18.01 -24.41
C LEU A 63 -2.44 -18.36 -25.02
N CYS A 64 -1.69 -19.24 -24.35
CA CYS A 64 -0.39 -19.72 -24.83
C CYS A 64 -0.48 -20.88 -25.84
N VAL A 65 -1.63 -21.06 -26.48
CA VAL A 65 -1.79 -22.09 -27.52
C VAL A 65 -0.79 -21.86 -28.66
N VAL A 66 -0.17 -22.96 -29.10
CA VAL A 66 0.72 -23.03 -30.25
C VAL A 66 0.31 -24.20 -31.14
N ALA A 67 0.63 -24.13 -32.44
CA ALA A 67 0.48 -25.26 -33.33
C ALA A 67 1.78 -26.07 -33.33
N VAL A 68 1.66 -27.39 -33.24
CA VAL A 68 2.79 -28.33 -33.35
C VAL A 68 2.51 -29.21 -34.57
N ALA A 69 3.49 -29.34 -35.46
CA ALA A 69 3.32 -30.13 -36.67
C ALA A 69 2.98 -31.59 -36.33
N GLY A 70 2.00 -32.17 -37.02
CA GLY A 70 1.51 -33.53 -36.78
C GLY A 70 0.50 -33.67 -35.64
N GLU A 71 0.21 -32.59 -34.90
CA GLU A 71 -0.81 -32.58 -33.86
C GLU A 71 -2.13 -32.01 -34.37
N ASN A 72 -3.23 -32.70 -34.06
CA ASN A 72 -4.58 -32.27 -34.49
C ASN A 72 -5.19 -31.18 -33.59
N GLN A 73 -4.53 -30.85 -32.48
CA GLN A 73 -4.99 -29.85 -31.52
C GLN A 73 -3.85 -28.91 -31.14
N TYR A 74 -4.19 -27.64 -30.93
CA TYR A 74 -3.23 -26.69 -30.38
C TYR A 74 -2.79 -27.12 -28.97
N LYS A 75 -1.49 -27.02 -28.72
CA LYS A 75 -0.87 -27.38 -27.45
C LYS A 75 -0.66 -26.14 -26.59
N ALA A 76 -0.72 -26.30 -25.27
CA ALA A 76 -0.41 -25.21 -24.36
C ALA A 76 1.11 -25.09 -24.20
N ALA A 77 1.69 -23.97 -24.64
CA ALA A 77 3.13 -23.79 -24.56
C ALA A 77 3.67 -23.80 -23.12
N CYS A 78 2.84 -23.41 -22.14
CA CYS A 78 3.25 -23.28 -20.74
C CYS A 78 3.51 -24.61 -20.01
N SER A 79 3.09 -25.74 -20.57
CA SER A 79 3.19 -27.07 -19.95
C SER A 79 3.73 -28.14 -20.89
N THR A 80 3.63 -27.93 -22.21
CA THR A 80 4.13 -28.89 -23.20
C THR A 80 5.65 -28.88 -23.19
N VAL A 81 6.25 -30.02 -22.86
CA VAL A 81 7.70 -30.24 -22.88
C VAL A 81 8.17 -30.40 -24.32
N VAL A 82 9.30 -29.79 -24.66
CA VAL A 82 9.90 -29.91 -25.99
C VAL A 82 10.54 -31.30 -26.19
N THR A 83 10.39 -31.86 -27.38
CA THR A 83 11.01 -33.13 -27.80
C THR A 83 11.76 -32.94 -29.11
N GLU A 84 12.67 -33.86 -29.43
CA GLU A 84 13.44 -33.83 -30.69
C GLU A 84 12.54 -33.66 -31.91
N ASP A 85 13.01 -32.88 -32.89
CA ASP A 85 12.36 -32.61 -34.17
C ASP A 85 10.96 -31.96 -34.08
N MET A 86 10.59 -31.40 -32.91
CA MET A 86 9.32 -30.70 -32.75
C MET A 86 9.31 -29.40 -33.57
N ASP A 87 8.31 -29.23 -34.43
CA ASP A 87 8.11 -28.05 -35.27
C ASP A 87 6.89 -27.25 -34.80
N ILE A 88 7.13 -26.03 -34.34
CA ILE A 88 6.21 -25.22 -33.56
C ILE A 88 5.94 -23.92 -34.31
N THR A 89 4.66 -23.61 -34.53
CA THR A 89 4.22 -22.29 -34.98
C THR A 89 3.59 -21.54 -33.82
N THR A 90 4.11 -20.36 -33.51
CA THR A 90 3.64 -19.53 -32.38
C THR A 90 2.76 -18.37 -32.83
N ASN A 91 2.82 -18.01 -34.11
CA ASN A 91 2.06 -16.92 -34.69
C ASN A 91 1.48 -17.29 -36.07
N SER A 92 0.16 -17.26 -36.18
CA SER A 92 -0.60 -17.41 -37.43
C SER A 92 -1.96 -16.72 -37.26
N ASP A 93 -2.65 -16.43 -38.37
CA ASP A 93 -4.00 -15.85 -38.32
C ASP A 93 -4.98 -16.75 -37.53
N GLU A 94 -4.86 -18.06 -37.67
CA GLU A 94 -5.69 -19.05 -36.97
C GLU A 94 -5.41 -19.08 -35.46
N LEU A 95 -4.14 -19.01 -35.06
CA LEU A 95 -3.75 -18.91 -33.65
C LEU A 95 -4.24 -17.58 -33.05
N PHE A 96 -4.17 -16.49 -33.82
CA PHE A 96 -4.70 -15.20 -33.39
C PHE A 96 -6.21 -15.26 -33.16
N GLN A 97 -6.99 -15.79 -34.12
CA GLN A 97 -8.45 -15.93 -33.97
C GLN A 97 -8.81 -16.86 -32.80
N THR A 98 -8.06 -17.96 -32.63
CA THR A 98 -8.27 -18.89 -31.52
C THR A 98 -8.02 -18.22 -30.18
N ARG A 99 -6.91 -17.49 -30.02
CA ARG A 99 -6.59 -16.74 -28.79
C ARG A 99 -7.63 -15.67 -28.50
N LYS A 100 -8.11 -14.97 -29.54
CA LYS A 100 -9.20 -13.99 -29.43
C LYS A 100 -10.48 -14.63 -28.90
N LEU A 101 -10.94 -15.72 -29.51
CA LEU A 101 -12.13 -16.45 -29.05
C LEU A 101 -11.98 -16.96 -27.61
N LEU A 102 -10.83 -17.54 -27.26
CA LEU A 102 -10.54 -18.00 -25.90
C LEU A 102 -10.60 -16.84 -24.89
N LEU A 103 -10.04 -15.67 -25.24
CA LEU A 103 -10.12 -14.49 -24.41
C LEU A 103 -11.56 -13.98 -24.27
N GLU A 104 -12.33 -13.95 -25.36
CA GLU A 104 -13.74 -13.57 -25.35
C GLU A 104 -14.56 -14.50 -24.44
N LEU A 105 -14.36 -15.82 -24.51
CA LEU A 105 -15.01 -16.80 -23.63
C LEU A 105 -14.62 -16.65 -22.15
N LEU A 106 -13.34 -16.34 -21.88
CA LEU A 106 -12.87 -16.06 -20.52
C LEU A 106 -13.54 -14.79 -19.95
N LEU A 107 -13.75 -13.78 -20.80
CA LEU A 107 -14.37 -12.52 -20.41
C LEU A 107 -15.90 -12.61 -20.31
N ASP A 108 -16.55 -13.49 -21.09
CA ASP A 108 -18.00 -13.71 -21.07
C ASP A 108 -18.53 -14.12 -19.69
N THR A 109 -17.74 -14.91 -18.96
CA THR A 109 -18.05 -15.34 -17.59
C THR A 109 -17.32 -14.53 -16.52
N HIS A 110 -16.59 -13.47 -16.88
CA HIS A 110 -15.89 -12.64 -15.91
C HIS A 110 -16.84 -11.62 -15.25
N TYR A 111 -17.58 -12.07 -14.24
CA TYR A 111 -18.57 -11.28 -13.50
C TYR A 111 -17.99 -10.34 -12.41
N GLY A 112 -16.68 -10.06 -12.42
CA GLY A 112 -16.06 -9.25 -11.36
C GLY A 112 -14.94 -8.38 -11.88
N ASP A 113 -14.69 -7.26 -11.20
CA ASP A 113 -13.49 -6.45 -11.46
C ASP A 113 -12.24 -7.34 -11.35
N CYS A 114 -11.32 -7.21 -12.31
CA CYS A 114 -10.00 -7.85 -12.26
C CYS A 114 -9.19 -7.40 -11.03
N VAL A 115 -9.65 -6.34 -10.34
CA VAL A 115 -9.10 -5.81 -9.11
C VAL A 115 -9.81 -6.44 -7.91
N ALA A 116 -9.06 -6.96 -6.95
CA ALA A 116 -9.66 -7.49 -5.73
C ALA A 116 -10.45 -6.41 -4.98
N PRO A 117 -11.65 -6.71 -4.45
CA PRO A 117 -12.50 -5.70 -3.83
C PRO A 117 -11.87 -5.04 -2.61
N CYS A 118 -10.96 -5.73 -1.92
CA CYS A 118 -10.17 -5.15 -0.84
C CYS A 118 -9.30 -3.99 -1.34
N THR A 119 -8.68 -4.12 -2.53
CA THR A 119 -7.87 -3.06 -3.16
C THR A 119 -8.78 -1.96 -3.69
N ALA A 120 -9.85 -2.31 -4.43
CA ALA A 120 -10.80 -1.33 -4.96
C ALA A 120 -11.45 -0.47 -3.88
N THR A 121 -11.71 -1.05 -2.71
CA THR A 121 -12.31 -0.35 -1.55
C THR A 121 -11.27 0.45 -0.75
N CYS A 122 -9.97 0.19 -0.94
CA CYS A 122 -8.93 0.93 -0.24
C CYS A 122 -8.81 2.35 -0.84
N PRO A 123 -8.96 3.43 -0.07
CA PRO A 123 -8.83 4.79 -0.60
C PRO A 123 -7.45 5.10 -1.19
N ALA A 124 -6.41 4.37 -0.77
CA ALA A 124 -5.05 4.50 -1.32
C ALA A 124 -4.79 3.60 -2.54
N ASN A 125 -5.75 2.73 -2.91
CA ASN A 125 -5.61 1.71 -3.94
C ASN A 125 -4.34 0.85 -3.78
N VAL A 126 -4.04 0.47 -2.53
CA VAL A 126 -2.83 -0.31 -2.21
C VAL A 126 -2.96 -1.77 -2.70
N ASP A 127 -1.85 -2.34 -3.17
CA ASP A 127 -1.77 -3.73 -3.60
C ASP A 127 -1.78 -4.70 -2.41
N ILE A 128 -2.98 -5.02 -1.93
CA ILE A 128 -3.20 -5.89 -0.77
C ILE A 128 -2.77 -7.32 -1.05
N GLN A 129 -3.05 -7.83 -2.25
CA GLN A 129 -2.68 -9.19 -2.62
C GLN A 129 -1.15 -9.33 -2.71
N GLY A 130 -0.47 -8.34 -3.27
CA GLY A 130 0.99 -8.30 -3.38
C GLY A 130 1.67 -8.33 -2.01
N TYR A 131 1.35 -7.40 -1.11
CA TYR A 131 2.01 -7.38 0.20
C TYR A 131 1.66 -8.59 1.07
N LEU A 132 0.45 -9.13 0.99
CA LEU A 132 0.10 -10.39 1.68
C LEU A 132 0.87 -11.58 1.10
N GLY A 133 1.09 -11.61 -0.22
CA GLY A 133 1.94 -12.59 -0.90
C GLY A 133 3.39 -12.55 -0.40
N TYR A 134 3.97 -11.35 -0.28
CA TYR A 134 5.30 -11.15 0.31
C TYR A 134 5.36 -11.62 1.77
N ILE A 135 4.36 -11.27 2.59
CA ILE A 135 4.27 -11.72 3.99
C ILE A 135 4.25 -13.24 4.07
N ARG A 136 3.48 -13.92 3.21
CA ARG A 136 3.38 -15.39 3.20
C ARG A 136 4.72 -16.07 2.92
N LYS A 137 5.61 -15.43 2.17
CA LYS A 137 6.97 -15.93 1.88
C LYS A 137 8.01 -15.55 2.93
N GLY A 138 7.66 -14.73 3.92
CA GLY A 138 8.62 -14.16 4.88
C GLY A 138 9.41 -12.96 4.34
N GLU A 139 9.04 -12.43 3.18
CA GLU A 139 9.71 -11.30 2.50
C GLU A 139 9.17 -9.96 3.02
N TYR A 140 9.33 -9.69 4.32
CA TYR A 140 8.66 -8.55 4.99
C TYR A 140 9.13 -7.18 4.49
N GLU A 141 10.40 -7.03 4.10
CA GLU A 141 10.89 -5.76 3.54
C GLU A 141 10.24 -5.44 2.19
N GLU A 142 10.07 -6.46 1.33
CA GLU A 142 9.36 -6.32 0.05
C GLU A 142 7.88 -6.03 0.25
N ALA A 143 7.25 -6.60 1.29
CA ALA A 143 5.90 -6.24 1.68
C ALA A 143 5.79 -4.74 2.04
N VAL A 144 6.74 -4.21 2.81
CA VAL A 144 6.79 -2.78 3.17
C VAL A 144 7.01 -1.92 1.94
N LYS A 145 7.95 -2.29 1.04
CA LYS A 145 8.17 -1.59 -0.25
C LYS A 145 6.88 -1.55 -1.06
N CYS A 146 6.17 -2.67 -1.16
CA CYS A 146 4.89 -2.78 -1.84
C CYS A 146 3.85 -1.81 -1.26
N ILE A 147 3.69 -1.78 0.07
CA ILE A 147 2.75 -0.87 0.74
C ILE A 147 3.11 0.61 0.51
N LYS A 148 4.40 0.97 0.65
CA LYS A 148 4.89 2.35 0.56
C LYS A 148 4.78 2.98 -0.82
N LYS A 149 4.52 2.20 -1.88
CA LYS A 149 4.15 2.73 -3.20
C LYS A 149 2.90 3.62 -3.11
N ASN A 150 1.93 3.23 -2.30
CA ASN A 150 0.63 3.91 -2.18
C ASN A 150 0.38 4.55 -0.82
N ILE A 151 1.08 4.08 0.22
CA ILE A 151 0.86 4.50 1.61
C ILE A 151 2.21 4.87 2.24
N PRO A 152 2.59 6.16 2.24
CA PRO A 152 3.85 6.62 2.82
C PRO A 152 3.98 6.38 4.34
N MET A 153 2.85 6.20 5.03
CA MET A 153 2.76 6.09 6.48
C MET A 153 2.08 4.77 6.94
N PRO A 154 2.69 3.59 6.69
CA PRO A 154 2.08 2.30 7.02
C PRO A 154 1.95 2.02 8.53
N LEU A 155 2.83 2.53 9.39
CA LEU A 155 2.74 2.39 10.85
C LEU A 155 1.50 3.10 11.40
N THR A 156 1.26 4.33 10.94
CA THR A 156 0.07 5.11 11.30
C THR A 156 -1.18 4.44 10.75
N ILE A 157 -1.24 4.15 9.44
CA ILE A 157 -2.41 3.52 8.81
C ILE A 157 -2.72 2.16 9.44
N GLY A 158 -1.71 1.36 9.79
CA GLY A 158 -1.87 0.08 10.49
C GLY A 158 -2.55 0.16 11.86
N ARG A 159 -2.65 1.36 12.45
CA ARG A 159 -3.23 1.60 13.78
C ARG A 159 -4.56 2.32 13.75
N VAL A 160 -4.75 3.25 12.81
CA VAL A 160 -5.91 4.18 12.83
C VAL A 160 -6.90 3.96 11.69
N CYS A 161 -6.56 3.13 10.70
CA CYS A 161 -7.43 2.85 9.56
C CYS A 161 -8.73 2.14 9.99
N PRO A 162 -9.91 2.54 9.46
CA PRO A 162 -11.16 1.83 9.66
C PRO A 162 -11.31 0.57 8.78
N HIS A 163 -10.23 0.16 8.11
CA HIS A 163 -10.10 -1.11 7.37
C HIS A 163 -11.29 -1.48 6.46
N PRO A 164 -11.74 -0.58 5.56
CA PRO A 164 -12.89 -0.86 4.69
C PRO A 164 -12.60 -1.99 3.69
N CYS A 165 -11.31 -2.25 3.42
CA CYS A 165 -10.84 -3.41 2.66
C CYS A 165 -11.23 -4.75 3.28
N GLU A 166 -11.36 -4.83 4.61
CA GLU A 166 -11.79 -6.05 5.32
C GLU A 166 -13.31 -6.21 5.24
N SER A 167 -14.07 -5.11 5.29
CA SER A 167 -15.52 -5.15 5.10
C SER A 167 -15.92 -5.69 3.72
N ALA A 168 -15.16 -5.36 2.68
CA ALA A 168 -15.39 -5.83 1.31
C ALA A 168 -14.67 -7.15 0.96
N CYS A 169 -14.05 -7.82 1.93
CA CYS A 169 -13.23 -8.99 1.66
C CYS A 169 -14.08 -10.18 1.15
N ARG A 170 -13.73 -10.75 -0.02
CA ARG A 170 -14.43 -11.94 -0.57
C ARG A 170 -14.37 -13.16 0.36
N ARG A 171 -13.43 -13.21 1.31
CA ARG A 171 -13.32 -14.33 2.26
C ARG A 171 -14.54 -14.46 3.16
N HIS A 172 -15.32 -13.39 3.36
CA HIS A 172 -16.63 -13.43 4.01
C HIS A 172 -17.62 -14.42 3.38
N LEU A 173 -17.45 -14.75 2.09
CA LEU A 173 -18.29 -15.75 1.40
C LEU A 173 -17.99 -17.19 1.83
N VAL A 174 -16.91 -17.41 2.59
CA VAL A 174 -16.51 -18.72 3.10
C VAL A 174 -16.47 -18.72 4.63
N GLU A 175 -15.84 -17.70 5.22
CA GLU A 175 -15.70 -17.54 6.68
C GLU A 175 -15.68 -16.04 7.04
N GLU A 176 -14.60 -15.54 7.63
CA GLU A 176 -14.40 -14.14 7.98
C GLU A 176 -13.35 -13.44 7.08
N ALA A 177 -13.27 -12.11 7.19
CA ALA A 177 -12.25 -11.35 6.47
C ALA A 177 -10.83 -11.76 6.86
N VAL A 178 -9.92 -11.65 5.89
CA VAL A 178 -8.49 -11.63 6.20
C VAL A 178 -8.19 -10.40 7.07
N ASN A 179 -7.34 -10.54 8.08
CA ASN A 179 -6.88 -9.44 8.94
C ASN A 179 -5.83 -8.57 8.23
N ILE A 180 -6.26 -7.93 7.14
CA ILE A 180 -5.47 -7.15 6.19
C ILE A 180 -4.74 -5.99 6.90
N ASN A 181 -5.41 -5.32 7.84
CA ASN A 181 -4.87 -4.18 8.57
C ASN A 181 -3.79 -4.60 9.56
N HIS A 182 -3.99 -5.68 10.33
CA HIS A 182 -2.92 -6.17 11.22
C HIS A 182 -1.75 -6.74 10.44
N CYS A 183 -1.94 -7.37 9.27
CA CYS A 183 -0.82 -7.78 8.42
C CYS A 183 0.03 -6.57 7.99
N LYS A 184 -0.61 -5.46 7.60
CA LYS A 184 0.07 -4.20 7.27
C LYS A 184 0.81 -3.62 8.48
N ARG A 185 0.14 -3.59 9.64
CA ARG A 185 0.75 -3.13 10.89
C ARG A 185 1.96 -3.99 11.27
N PHE A 186 1.85 -5.31 11.16
CA PHE A 186 2.91 -6.25 11.50
C PHE A 186 4.19 -5.98 10.71
N VAL A 187 4.11 -5.83 9.39
CA VAL A 187 5.32 -5.56 8.57
C VAL A 187 5.87 -4.16 8.80
N ALA A 188 5.02 -3.18 9.08
CA ALA A 188 5.46 -1.84 9.44
C ALA A 188 6.17 -1.83 10.82
N ASP A 189 5.62 -2.55 11.80
CA ASP A 189 6.23 -2.72 13.12
C ASP A 189 7.54 -3.52 13.03
N TYR A 190 7.63 -4.50 12.11
CA TYR A 190 8.86 -5.23 11.80
C TYR A 190 9.96 -4.31 11.25
N GLU A 191 9.61 -3.42 10.32
CA GLU A 191 10.52 -2.40 9.78
C GLU A 191 11.07 -1.51 10.90
N MET A 192 10.17 -0.96 11.73
CA MET A 192 10.52 -0.12 12.87
C MET A 192 11.42 -0.86 13.87
N GLY A 193 11.10 -2.13 14.17
CA GLY A 193 11.87 -2.97 15.08
C GLY A 193 13.28 -3.30 14.59
N LYS A 194 13.48 -3.39 13.26
CA LYS A 194 14.83 -3.51 12.67
C LYS A 194 15.62 -2.19 12.67
N GLY A 195 14.94 -1.05 12.86
CA GLY A 195 15.56 0.28 12.78
C GLY A 195 16.00 0.70 11.38
N ASN A 196 15.71 -0.10 10.35
CA ASN A 196 16.07 0.19 8.96
C ASN A 196 14.86 0.74 8.21
N LYS A 197 14.92 2.02 7.83
CA LYS A 197 13.84 2.70 7.11
C LYS A 197 13.90 2.32 5.63
N VAL A 198 12.88 1.61 5.17
CA VAL A 198 12.60 1.33 3.76
C VAL A 198 12.09 2.62 3.11
N LEU A 199 12.96 3.26 2.35
CA LEU A 199 12.70 4.53 1.69
C LEU A 199 12.87 4.38 0.17
N PRO A 200 12.12 5.16 -0.63
CA PRO A 200 12.34 5.22 -2.06
C PRO A 200 13.71 5.83 -2.37
N GLN A 201 14.27 5.45 -3.52
CA GLN A 201 15.42 6.16 -4.05
C GLN A 201 14.97 7.55 -4.53
N VAL A 202 15.70 8.58 -4.09
CA VAL A 202 15.46 9.96 -4.52
C VAL A 202 16.21 10.18 -5.85
N PRO A 203 15.52 10.52 -6.94
CA PRO A 203 16.16 10.87 -8.21
C PRO A 203 17.00 12.14 -8.11
N ALA A 204 17.73 12.48 -9.18
CA ALA A 204 18.41 13.77 -9.28
C ALA A 204 17.42 14.94 -9.12
N GLU A 205 17.90 16.03 -8.54
CA GLU A 205 17.07 17.22 -8.31
C GLU A 205 16.54 17.76 -9.65
N SER A 206 15.22 17.81 -9.75
CA SER A 206 14.48 18.41 -10.88
C SER A 206 14.62 19.93 -10.97
N GLY A 207 15.16 20.57 -9.93
CA GLY A 207 15.19 22.02 -9.77
C GLY A 207 13.85 22.65 -9.38
N LYS A 208 12.77 21.87 -9.26
CA LYS A 208 11.45 22.35 -8.84
C LYS A 208 11.29 22.33 -7.33
N ARG A 209 10.63 23.36 -6.78
CA ARG A 209 10.40 23.50 -5.33
C ARG A 209 8.94 23.75 -5.00
N VAL A 210 8.41 23.02 -4.03
CA VAL A 210 7.01 23.12 -3.58
C VAL A 210 6.93 23.55 -2.12
N ALA A 211 6.13 24.58 -1.83
CA ALA A 211 5.78 24.93 -0.46
C ALA A 211 4.53 24.15 -0.02
N ILE A 212 4.61 23.47 1.11
CA ILE A 212 3.54 22.66 1.67
C ILE A 212 3.06 23.35 2.96
N ILE A 213 1.87 23.93 2.96
CA ILE A 213 1.31 24.60 4.14
C ILE A 213 0.47 23.59 4.92
N GLY A 214 0.99 23.13 6.05
CA GLY A 214 0.42 22.11 6.93
C GLY A 214 1.15 20.77 6.82
N GLY A 215 1.83 20.37 7.90
CA GLY A 215 2.54 19.10 8.05
C GLY A 215 1.69 18.00 8.68
N GLY A 216 0.39 17.98 8.35
CA GLY A 216 -0.51 16.87 8.65
C GLY A 216 -0.31 15.69 7.69
N PRO A 217 -1.20 14.67 7.73
CA PRO A 217 -1.08 13.48 6.91
C PRO A 217 -1.02 13.78 5.39
N ALA A 218 -1.77 14.77 4.92
CA ALA A 218 -1.77 15.18 3.52
C ALA A 218 -0.41 15.78 3.10
N GLY A 219 0.13 16.72 3.90
CA GLY A 219 1.40 17.37 3.61
C GLY A 219 2.59 16.41 3.69
N LEU A 220 2.60 15.52 4.70
CA LEU A 220 3.64 14.48 4.82
C LEU A 220 3.60 13.48 3.66
N SER A 221 2.41 13.04 3.26
CA SER A 221 2.24 12.17 2.09
C SER A 221 2.73 12.84 0.81
N LEU A 222 2.34 14.11 0.60
CA LEU A 222 2.81 14.88 -0.56
C LEU A 222 4.33 15.04 -0.56
N ALA A 223 4.94 15.38 0.57
CA ALA A 223 6.38 15.53 0.70
C ALA A 223 7.13 14.24 0.31
N PHE A 224 6.65 13.09 0.77
CA PHE A 224 7.20 11.77 0.40
C PHE A 224 7.19 11.57 -1.12
N TYR A 225 6.06 11.82 -1.78
CA TYR A 225 5.96 11.64 -3.23
C TYR A 225 6.78 12.66 -4.02
N LEU A 226 6.78 13.93 -3.61
CA LEU A 226 7.59 14.98 -4.26
C LEU A 226 9.08 14.62 -4.22
N ARG A 227 9.60 14.21 -3.07
CA ARG A 227 11.00 13.76 -2.97
C ARG A 227 11.26 12.50 -3.79
N SER A 228 10.32 11.55 -3.82
CA SER A 228 10.43 10.35 -4.66
C SER A 228 10.47 10.66 -6.17
N MET A 229 10.01 11.85 -6.58
CA MET A 229 10.06 12.34 -7.96
C MET A 229 11.23 13.33 -8.21
N GLY A 230 12.09 13.58 -7.22
CA GLY A 230 13.23 14.50 -7.33
C GLY A 230 12.85 15.98 -7.21
N HIS A 231 11.68 16.31 -6.67
CA HIS A 231 11.26 17.70 -6.41
C HIS A 231 11.63 18.11 -4.99
N GLY A 232 12.19 19.31 -4.80
CA GLY A 232 12.40 19.89 -3.48
C GLY A 232 11.09 20.30 -2.82
N CYS A 233 11.00 20.22 -1.50
CA CYS A 233 9.83 20.73 -0.78
C CYS A 233 10.16 21.23 0.63
N THR A 234 9.38 22.21 1.06
CA THR A 234 9.45 22.81 2.41
C THR A 234 8.06 22.78 3.04
N ILE A 235 7.94 22.17 4.22
CA ILE A 235 6.72 22.15 5.02
C ILE A 235 6.71 23.35 5.95
N PHE A 236 5.64 24.14 5.92
CA PHE A 236 5.35 25.20 6.87
C PHE A 236 4.21 24.74 7.77
N ASP A 237 4.46 24.62 9.07
CA ASP A 237 3.44 24.21 10.03
C ASP A 237 3.31 25.23 11.17
N SER A 238 2.08 25.46 11.60
CA SER A 238 1.77 26.38 12.71
C SER A 238 2.12 25.83 14.10
N LYS A 239 2.32 24.51 14.22
CA LYS A 239 2.61 23.82 15.46
C LYS A 239 4.12 23.57 15.64
N ASP A 240 4.49 23.17 16.84
CA ASP A 240 5.86 22.84 17.26
C ASP A 240 6.35 21.47 16.72
N LYS A 241 5.42 20.59 16.35
CA LYS A 241 5.71 19.27 15.77
C LYS A 241 4.77 18.92 14.63
N LEU A 242 5.26 18.13 13.68
CA LEU A 242 4.48 17.65 12.53
C LEU A 242 3.53 16.50 12.91
N GLY A 243 2.56 16.21 12.05
CA GLY A 243 1.60 15.12 12.19
C GLY A 243 0.14 15.59 12.22
N GLY A 244 -0.10 16.89 12.46
CA GLY A 244 -1.45 17.47 12.48
C GLY A 244 -2.40 16.67 13.38
N MET A 245 -3.59 16.33 12.88
CA MET A 245 -4.58 15.54 13.64
C MET A 245 -4.07 14.17 14.12
N LEU A 246 -3.08 13.55 13.45
CA LEU A 246 -2.47 12.31 13.93
C LEU A 246 -1.75 12.52 15.27
N ARG A 247 -1.13 13.69 15.45
CA ARG A 247 -0.44 14.05 16.70
C ARG A 247 -1.41 14.65 17.71
N TYR A 248 -2.15 15.67 17.31
CA TYR A 248 -2.89 16.53 18.23
C TYR A 248 -4.34 16.09 18.45
N GLY A 249 -4.89 15.24 17.58
CA GLY A 249 -6.26 14.71 17.70
C GLY A 249 -6.32 13.27 18.18
N ILE A 250 -5.44 12.39 17.69
CA ILE A 250 -5.48 10.97 18.03
C ILE A 250 -4.73 10.71 19.36
N PRO A 251 -5.38 10.10 20.37
CA PRO A 251 -4.74 9.84 21.66
C PRO A 251 -3.60 8.83 21.61
N GLU A 252 -2.71 8.89 22.61
CA GLU A 252 -1.52 8.05 22.75
C GLU A 252 -1.82 6.54 22.71
N TYR A 253 -2.95 6.12 23.28
CA TYR A 253 -3.33 4.70 23.32
C TYR A 253 -3.76 4.13 21.95
N ARG A 254 -4.07 4.98 20.96
CA ARG A 254 -4.38 4.57 19.58
C ARG A 254 -3.17 4.69 18.67
N LEU A 255 -2.48 5.82 18.75
CA LEU A 255 -1.32 6.14 17.93
C LEU A 255 -0.21 6.71 18.83
N PRO A 256 0.74 5.85 19.26
CA PRO A 256 1.86 6.27 20.09
C PRO A 256 2.71 7.34 19.40
N LYS A 257 3.11 8.40 20.12
CA LYS A 257 3.87 9.50 19.49
C LYS A 257 5.23 9.05 19.00
N ALA A 258 5.90 8.15 19.71
CA ALA A 258 7.18 7.61 19.27
C ALA A 258 7.09 6.86 17.93
N THR A 259 5.97 6.15 17.68
CA THR A 259 5.72 5.49 16.39
C THR A 259 5.53 6.54 15.28
N LEU A 260 4.74 7.58 15.55
CA LEU A 260 4.50 8.65 14.60
C LEU A 260 5.79 9.43 14.29
N ASP A 261 6.60 9.73 15.31
CA ASP A 261 7.87 10.43 15.18
C ASP A 261 8.83 9.64 14.27
N TRP A 262 8.98 8.33 14.50
CA TRP A 262 9.83 7.48 13.67
C TRP A 262 9.43 7.47 12.19
N GLU A 263 8.12 7.46 11.94
CA GLU A 263 7.56 7.46 10.59
C GLU A 263 7.74 8.82 9.88
N ILE A 264 7.50 9.92 10.59
CA ILE A 264 7.74 11.28 10.09
C ILE A 264 9.23 11.49 9.80
N ASP A 265 10.12 11.06 10.69
CA ASP A 265 11.57 11.18 10.50
C ASP A 265 12.04 10.47 9.22
N GLY A 266 11.41 9.36 8.86
CA GLY A 266 11.68 8.68 7.59
C GLY A 266 11.34 9.54 6.37
N ILE A 267 10.20 10.23 6.40
CA ILE A 267 9.81 11.15 5.34
C ILE A 267 10.78 12.34 5.30
N LEU A 268 11.13 12.91 6.45
CA LEU A 268 12.05 14.05 6.53
C LEU A 268 13.45 13.72 6.03
N SER A 269 13.94 12.48 6.29
CA SER A 269 15.25 12.03 5.80
C SER A 269 15.37 11.95 4.27
N LEU A 270 14.28 12.10 3.52
CA LEU A 270 14.30 12.23 2.06
C LEU A 270 14.78 13.63 1.60
N GLY A 271 15.14 14.52 2.52
CA GLY A 271 15.55 15.90 2.22
C GLY A 271 14.39 16.88 2.21
N VAL A 272 13.39 16.66 3.08
CA VAL A 272 12.27 17.60 3.26
C VAL A 272 12.68 18.66 4.28
N GLU A 273 12.54 19.93 3.90
CA GLU A 273 12.76 21.04 4.83
C GLU A 273 11.50 21.33 5.65
N VAL A 274 11.66 21.81 6.89
CA VAL A 274 10.53 22.13 7.76
C VAL A 274 10.74 23.49 8.43
N LYS A 275 9.67 24.30 8.44
CA LYS A 275 9.54 25.56 9.17
C LYS A 275 8.40 25.42 10.17
N TYR A 276 8.75 25.12 11.41
CA TYR A 276 7.83 25.02 12.53
C TYR A 276 7.34 26.40 12.98
N GLU A 277 6.20 26.42 13.66
CA GLU A 277 5.60 27.63 14.24
C GLU A 277 5.38 28.78 13.22
N GLN A 278 5.23 28.43 11.94
CA GLN A 278 4.92 29.34 10.85
C GLN A 278 3.45 29.18 10.45
N ARG A 279 2.62 30.13 10.86
CA ARG A 279 1.19 30.16 10.58
C ARG A 279 0.88 31.04 9.37
N TRP A 280 0.38 30.41 8.31
CA TRP A 280 -0.16 31.10 7.15
C TRP A 280 -1.25 32.11 7.55
N GLY A 281 -1.19 33.31 6.99
CA GLY A 281 -2.11 34.42 7.27
C GLY A 281 -1.73 35.26 8.50
N ARG A 282 -0.78 34.80 9.32
CA ARG A 282 -0.19 35.57 10.44
C ARG A 282 1.28 35.90 10.15
N ASP A 283 2.07 34.88 9.85
CA ASP A 283 3.53 34.99 9.77
C ASP A 283 4.01 35.16 8.32
N PHE A 284 3.23 34.70 7.34
CA PHE A 284 3.50 34.87 5.91
C PHE A 284 2.21 34.82 5.07
N LYS A 285 2.29 35.38 3.86
CA LYS A 285 1.26 35.33 2.81
C LYS A 285 1.68 34.40 1.67
N LEU A 286 0.75 34.08 0.77
CA LEU A 286 1.06 33.21 -0.37
C LEU A 286 2.02 33.88 -1.36
N GLU A 287 1.93 35.21 -1.50
CA GLU A 287 2.83 36.00 -2.33
C GLU A 287 4.28 35.89 -1.86
N ASP A 288 4.51 35.84 -0.54
CA ASP A 288 5.86 35.71 0.03
C ASP A 288 6.51 34.40 -0.41
N LEU A 289 5.75 33.31 -0.46
CA LEU A 289 6.24 32.01 -0.94
C LEU A 289 6.56 32.04 -2.43
N LYS A 290 5.72 32.68 -3.25
CA LYS A 290 6.03 32.87 -4.68
C LYS A 290 7.31 33.68 -4.87
N ASN A 291 7.46 34.77 -4.11
CA ASN A 291 8.64 35.64 -4.14
C ASN A 291 9.92 34.92 -3.64
N GLN A 292 9.78 33.96 -2.73
CA GLN A 292 10.87 33.08 -2.33
C GLN A 292 11.27 32.07 -3.42
N GLY A 293 10.51 31.98 -4.52
CA GLY A 293 10.80 31.16 -5.69
C GLY A 293 10.23 29.74 -5.62
N PHE A 294 9.14 29.51 -4.89
CA PHE A 294 8.44 28.22 -4.95
C PHE A 294 7.62 28.14 -6.24
N ASP A 295 7.75 27.03 -6.99
CA ASP A 295 7.03 26.79 -8.24
C ASP A 295 5.55 26.45 -8.00
N ALA A 296 5.25 25.82 -6.86
CA ALA A 296 3.89 25.44 -6.48
C ALA A 296 3.67 25.57 -4.97
N ILE A 297 2.41 25.76 -4.58
CA ILE A 297 1.99 25.84 -3.19
C ILE A 297 0.84 24.85 -2.97
N PHE A 298 0.96 24.01 -1.95
CA PHE A 298 -0.08 23.09 -1.52
C PHE A 298 -0.66 23.52 -0.17
N LEU A 299 -2.00 23.54 -0.06
CA LEU A 299 -2.72 23.87 1.17
C LEU A 299 -3.26 22.61 1.82
N GLY A 300 -2.58 22.13 2.86
CA GLY A 300 -2.90 20.97 3.67
C GLY A 300 -3.23 21.30 5.13
N ILE A 301 -3.84 22.46 5.39
CA ILE A 301 -4.03 23.00 6.75
C ILE A 301 -5.05 22.23 7.61
N GLY A 302 -5.92 21.43 7.00
CA GLY A 302 -6.95 20.66 7.70
C GLY A 302 -8.07 21.52 8.32
N ALA A 303 -8.91 20.89 9.13
CA ALA A 303 -10.05 21.52 9.81
C ALA A 303 -9.85 21.50 11.33
N TRP A 304 -9.30 22.60 11.88
CA TRP A 304 -8.99 22.71 13.31
C TRP A 304 -10.10 23.33 14.14
N ALA A 305 -11.07 24.02 13.52
CA ALA A 305 -12.14 24.69 14.24
C ALA A 305 -13.20 23.69 14.72
N SER A 306 -13.52 23.73 16.01
CA SER A 306 -14.64 22.99 16.59
C SER A 306 -15.98 23.65 16.22
N ASN A 307 -17.02 22.84 15.95
CA ASN A 307 -18.38 23.35 15.78
C ASN A 307 -18.94 23.81 17.13
N LYS A 308 -19.55 25.00 17.15
CA LYS A 308 -20.28 25.52 18.30
C LYS A 308 -21.68 24.93 18.38
N LEU A 309 -22.26 24.90 19.58
CA LEU A 309 -23.60 24.39 19.80
C LEU A 309 -24.66 25.49 19.57
N GLY A 310 -24.28 26.76 19.68
CA GLY A 310 -25.18 27.90 19.52
C GLY A 310 -26.18 28.02 20.67
N VAL A 311 -25.79 27.58 21.88
CA VAL A 311 -26.65 27.58 23.07
C VAL A 311 -26.08 28.49 24.15
N GLU A 312 -26.95 28.97 25.03
CA GLU A 312 -26.52 29.74 26.21
C GLU A 312 -25.53 28.92 27.06
N GLY A 313 -24.48 29.58 27.53
CA GLY A 313 -23.45 28.96 28.37
C GLY A 313 -22.32 28.25 27.61
N GLU A 314 -22.29 28.25 26.27
CA GLU A 314 -21.22 27.58 25.51
C GLU A 314 -19.82 28.22 25.64
N GLY A 315 -19.74 29.43 26.23
CA GLY A 315 -18.49 30.12 26.54
C GLY A 315 -18.07 30.05 28.01
N LEU A 316 -18.77 29.28 28.84
CA LEU A 316 -18.43 29.13 30.26
C LEU A 316 -17.13 28.35 30.44
N ASP A 317 -16.43 28.64 31.54
CA ASP A 317 -15.28 27.85 31.98
C ASP A 317 -15.68 26.37 32.14
N GLY A 318 -14.88 25.48 31.56
CA GLY A 318 -15.17 24.04 31.56
C GLY A 318 -15.89 23.53 30.31
N VAL A 319 -16.23 24.42 29.37
CA VAL A 319 -16.73 24.05 28.04
C VAL A 319 -15.58 24.12 27.03
N TRP A 320 -15.28 23.00 26.38
CA TRP A 320 -14.22 22.91 25.37
C TRP A 320 -14.74 22.31 24.08
N GLY A 321 -14.19 22.78 22.95
CA GLY A 321 -14.31 22.04 21.70
C GLY A 321 -13.57 20.70 21.79
N GLY A 322 -14.08 19.67 21.13
CA GLY A 322 -13.51 18.32 21.22
C GLY A 322 -12.08 18.24 20.70
N ILE A 323 -11.76 18.97 19.63
CA ILE A 323 -10.39 19.06 19.10
C ILE A 323 -9.50 19.82 20.07
N ASP A 324 -9.98 20.94 20.61
CA ASP A 324 -9.23 21.79 21.55
C ASP A 324 -8.86 21.01 22.83
N PHE A 325 -9.80 20.24 23.36
CA PHE A 325 -9.56 19.35 24.50
C PHE A 325 -8.48 18.30 24.20
N LEU A 326 -8.58 17.61 23.07
CA LEU A 326 -7.61 16.58 22.68
C LEU A 326 -6.23 17.17 22.39
N ASP A 327 -6.16 18.34 21.76
CA ASP A 327 -4.93 19.08 21.49
C ASP A 327 -4.23 19.50 22.78
N LEU A 328 -4.98 20.03 23.76
CA LEU A 328 -4.46 20.37 25.09
C LEU A 328 -3.82 19.17 25.78
N VAL A 329 -4.50 18.02 25.77
CA VAL A 329 -3.98 16.79 26.38
C VAL A 329 -2.76 16.27 25.61
N ALA A 330 -2.83 16.22 24.28
CA ALA A 330 -1.73 15.77 23.43
C ALA A 330 -0.49 16.67 23.54
N SER A 331 -0.69 17.96 23.81
CA SER A 331 0.37 18.96 24.02
C SER A 331 0.90 18.96 25.47
N GLY A 332 0.51 18.00 26.31
CA GLY A 332 0.97 17.90 27.70
C GLY A 332 0.40 18.96 28.63
N LYS A 333 -0.71 19.61 28.25
CA LYS A 333 -1.39 20.67 29.02
C LYS A 333 -2.84 20.27 29.32
N PRO A 334 -3.09 19.11 29.95
CA PRO A 334 -4.46 18.64 30.19
C PRO A 334 -5.23 19.67 31.04
N PRO A 335 -6.48 20.01 30.68
CA PRO A 335 -7.28 20.92 31.47
C PRO A 335 -7.69 20.28 32.81
N LYS A 336 -8.02 21.11 33.81
CA LYS A 336 -8.60 20.63 35.06
C LYS A 336 -10.03 20.15 34.80
N LEU A 337 -10.29 18.87 35.02
CA LEU A 337 -11.60 18.25 34.84
C LEU A 337 -12.33 18.09 36.17
N GLY A 338 -13.66 18.18 36.14
CA GLY A 338 -14.53 17.88 37.26
C GLY A 338 -14.75 16.38 37.48
N LYS A 339 -15.58 16.03 38.47
CA LYS A 339 -15.96 14.63 38.76
C LYS A 339 -16.89 14.01 37.69
N HIS A 340 -17.55 14.85 36.90
CA HIS A 340 -18.49 14.47 35.86
C HIS A 340 -18.15 15.23 34.58
N VAL A 341 -17.98 14.51 33.48
CA VAL A 341 -17.76 15.10 32.15
C VAL A 341 -18.85 14.63 31.20
N VAL A 342 -19.47 15.57 30.49
CA VAL A 342 -20.44 15.29 29.43
C VAL A 342 -19.78 15.58 28.09
N ILE A 343 -19.78 14.60 27.19
CA ILE A 343 -19.29 14.72 25.82
C ILE A 343 -20.48 14.79 24.88
N ILE A 344 -20.60 15.88 24.13
CA ILE A 344 -21.72 16.10 23.21
C ILE A 344 -21.27 15.71 21.81
N GLY A 345 -21.79 14.59 21.29
CA GLY A 345 -21.43 14.03 19.97
C GLY A 345 -21.26 12.52 19.98
N GLY A 346 -21.18 11.90 18.79
CA GLY A 346 -21.05 10.43 18.64
C GLY A 346 -20.03 9.97 17.60
N GLY A 347 -19.18 10.87 17.09
CA GLY A 347 -18.11 10.52 16.16
C GLY A 347 -16.82 10.08 16.85
N ASN A 348 -15.78 9.79 16.07
CA ASN A 348 -14.46 9.39 16.58
C ASN A 348 -13.90 10.36 17.62
N THR A 349 -13.99 11.66 17.39
CA THR A 349 -13.55 12.70 18.34
C THR A 349 -14.27 12.60 19.69
N ALA A 350 -15.58 12.28 19.70
CA ALA A 350 -16.33 12.14 20.93
C ALA A 350 -15.88 10.90 21.73
N ILE A 351 -15.65 9.77 21.04
CA ILE A 351 -15.13 8.56 21.68
C ILE A 351 -13.72 8.78 22.23
N ASP A 352 -12.84 9.42 21.44
CA ASP A 352 -11.48 9.70 21.86
C ASP A 352 -11.44 10.70 23.04
N ALA A 353 -12.28 11.75 23.02
CA ALA A 353 -12.41 12.67 24.14
C ALA A 353 -12.94 11.96 25.41
N ALA A 354 -13.97 11.12 25.28
CA ALA A 354 -14.53 10.38 26.41
C ALA A 354 -13.51 9.44 27.06
N ARG A 355 -12.79 8.65 26.25
CA ARG A 355 -11.75 7.73 26.75
C ARG A 355 -10.56 8.48 27.33
N THR A 356 -10.23 9.63 26.77
CA THR A 356 -9.17 10.50 27.30
C THR A 356 -9.55 11.07 28.67
N ALA A 357 -10.79 11.55 28.84
CA ALA A 357 -11.29 12.02 30.13
C ALA A 357 -11.25 10.91 31.21
N LEU A 358 -11.66 9.68 30.88
CA LEU A 358 -11.55 8.55 31.79
C LEU A 358 -10.09 8.27 32.20
N ARG A 359 -9.15 8.35 31.25
CA ARG A 359 -7.72 8.15 31.52
C ARG A 359 -7.09 9.27 32.36
N LEU A 360 -7.68 10.45 32.35
CA LEU A 360 -7.32 11.56 33.25
C LEU A 360 -7.95 11.43 34.64
N GLY A 361 -8.62 10.32 34.94
CA GLY A 361 -9.15 10.01 36.27
C GLY A 361 -10.57 10.50 36.52
N VAL A 362 -11.32 10.91 35.49
CA VAL A 362 -12.72 11.32 35.65
C VAL A 362 -13.57 10.11 36.05
N PRO A 363 -14.26 10.13 37.21
CA PRO A 363 -15.05 8.99 37.69
C PRO A 363 -16.25 8.64 36.80
N LYS A 364 -16.90 9.64 36.20
CA LYS A 364 -18.08 9.43 35.36
C LYS A 364 -18.03 10.31 34.12
N VAL A 365 -17.99 9.65 32.96
CA VAL A 365 -18.09 10.28 31.64
C VAL A 365 -19.40 9.86 31.00
N THR A 366 -20.18 10.83 30.51
CA THR A 366 -21.44 10.60 29.81
C THR A 366 -21.32 11.10 28.38
N ILE A 367 -21.64 10.25 27.42
CA ILE A 367 -21.75 10.65 26.01
C ILE A 367 -23.22 10.98 25.75
N LEU A 368 -23.49 12.23 25.37
CA LEU A 368 -24.78 12.68 24.89
C LEU A 368 -24.78 12.63 23.36
N TYR A 369 -25.45 11.62 22.82
CA TYR A 369 -25.62 11.44 21.39
C TYR A 369 -27.06 11.73 20.98
N ARG A 370 -27.22 12.55 19.94
CA ARG A 370 -28.52 13.07 19.51
C ARG A 370 -29.34 12.11 18.62
N ARG A 371 -28.80 10.96 18.25
CA ARG A 371 -29.46 10.00 17.35
C ARG A 371 -29.74 8.69 18.04
#